data_AF-A0A7X5AM95-F1
#
_entry.id   AF-A0A7X5AM95-F1
#
_cell.length_a   1.000
_cell.length_b   1.000
_cell.length_c   1.000
_cell.angle_alpha   90.00
_cell.angle_beta   90.00
_cell.angle_gamma   90.00
#
_symmetry.space_group_name_H-M   'P 1'
#
loop_
_entity.id
_entity.type
_entity.pdbx_description
1 polymer ?
#
loop_
_entity_poly.entity_id
_entity_poly.type
_entity_poly.pdbx_seq_one_letter_code
_entity_poly.pdbx_strand_id
1 'polypeptide(L)'
;MTTSKTTSTSTSRQPWWVRLSERCYTASTAQLVRDVQHEAGSTYDELLTDLKSPLEPGFERQVARRLQSDKPIGFKPARTLMPVMMQRFSLQDAELTNDPDYGAMRATCNGCPVVGRCWKAMRGGADVEECRGFCPNAEAFDSRAAQ
;
A
#
# COMPACT_ATOMS: atom_id res chain seq x y z
N MET A 1 -56.48 -7.75 -8.77
CA MET A 1 -55.64 -6.90 -9.62
C MET A 1 -54.46 -6.43 -8.78
N THR A 2 -53.31 -7.09 -8.91
CA THR A 2 -52.08 -6.78 -8.18
C THR A 2 -50.96 -6.73 -9.20
N THR A 3 -50.51 -5.53 -9.54
CA THR A 3 -49.41 -5.29 -10.49
C THR A 3 -48.08 -5.45 -9.77
N SER A 4 -47.38 -6.54 -10.03
CA SER A 4 -45.98 -6.72 -9.66
C SER A 4 -45.12 -5.75 -10.49
N LYS A 5 -44.41 -4.84 -9.81
CA LYS A 5 -43.45 -3.92 -10.42
C LYS A 5 -42.07 -4.58 -10.41
N THR A 6 -41.62 -5.05 -11.56
CA THR A 6 -40.28 -5.61 -11.77
C THR A 6 -39.26 -4.46 -11.78
N THR A 7 -38.38 -4.40 -10.78
CA THR A 7 -37.22 -3.51 -10.76
C THR A 7 -36.08 -4.15 -11.56
N SER A 8 -35.89 -3.70 -12.80
CA SER A 8 -34.75 -4.07 -13.64
C SER A 8 -33.51 -3.26 -13.23
N THR A 9 -32.55 -3.91 -12.59
CA THR A 9 -31.21 -3.33 -12.34
C THR A 9 -30.44 -3.28 -13.65
N SER A 10 -30.28 -2.09 -14.26
CA SER A 10 -29.46 -1.92 -15.45
C SER A 10 -27.97 -1.78 -15.07
N THR A 11 -27.18 -2.80 -15.41
CA THR A 11 -25.72 -2.69 -15.39
C THR A 11 -25.30 -1.87 -16.61
N SER A 12 -25.11 -0.57 -16.43
CA SER A 12 -24.57 0.32 -17.47
C SER A 12 -23.15 -0.13 -17.84
N ARG A 13 -22.99 -0.69 -19.05
CA ARG A 13 -21.68 -0.93 -19.66
C ARG A 13 -21.07 0.42 -20.02
N GLN A 14 -19.95 0.76 -19.38
CA GLN A 14 -19.18 1.95 -19.71
C GLN A 14 -18.88 2.01 -21.22
N PRO A 15 -18.98 3.19 -21.85
CA PRO A 15 -18.76 3.31 -23.27
C PRO A 15 -17.31 2.99 -23.67
N TRP A 16 -17.09 2.52 -24.90
CA TRP A 16 -15.77 2.00 -25.31
C TRP A 16 -14.65 3.06 -25.32
N TRP A 17 -14.98 4.33 -25.58
CA TRP A 17 -14.03 5.46 -25.57
C TRP A 17 -13.61 5.83 -24.15
N VAL A 18 -14.50 5.70 -23.17
CA VAL A 18 -14.16 5.85 -21.75
C VAL A 18 -13.16 4.79 -21.32
N ARG A 19 -13.39 3.52 -21.71
CA ARG A 19 -12.45 2.42 -21.45
C ARG A 19 -11.11 2.64 -22.16
N LEU A 20 -11.11 3.20 -23.37
CA LEU A 20 -9.88 3.54 -24.09
C LEU A 20 -9.13 4.68 -23.40
N SER A 21 -9.80 5.76 -22.99
CA SER A 21 -9.17 6.86 -22.26
C SER A 21 -8.59 6.40 -20.93
N GLU A 22 -9.31 5.57 -20.17
CA GLU A 22 -8.81 4.96 -18.93
C GLU A 22 -7.58 4.08 -19.19
N ARG A 23 -7.56 3.33 -20.30
CA ARG A 23 -6.43 2.47 -20.67
C ARG A 23 -5.21 3.29 -21.10
N CYS A 24 -5.40 4.34 -21.90
CA CYS A 24 -4.33 5.28 -22.27
C CYS A 24 -3.75 5.95 -21.04
N TYR A 25 -4.61 6.43 -20.14
CA TYR A 25 -4.23 7.05 -18.88
C TYR A 25 -3.45 6.07 -17.98
N THR A 26 -3.96 4.84 -17.80
CA THR A 26 -3.29 3.82 -17.00
C THR A 26 -1.91 3.47 -17.57
N ALA A 27 -1.80 3.39 -18.90
CA ALA A 27 -0.55 3.09 -19.58
C ALA A 27 0.47 4.22 -19.45
N SER A 28 0.05 5.48 -19.64
CA SER A 28 0.94 6.64 -19.49
C SER A 28 1.40 6.82 -18.04
N THR A 29 0.51 6.64 -17.06
CA THR A 29 0.87 6.73 -15.64
C THR A 29 1.80 5.59 -15.22
N ALA A 30 1.62 4.37 -15.74
CA ALA A 30 2.54 3.27 -15.47
C ALA A 30 3.93 3.52 -16.06
N GLN A 31 4.01 4.14 -17.24
CA GLN A 31 5.28 4.55 -17.84
C GLN A 31 5.94 5.66 -17.00
N LEU A 32 5.19 6.69 -16.62
CA LEU A 32 5.70 7.77 -15.78
C LEU A 32 6.29 7.26 -14.46
N VAL A 33 5.66 6.30 -13.78
CA VAL A 33 6.22 5.70 -12.57
C VAL A 33 7.56 5.01 -12.84
N ARG A 34 7.71 4.32 -13.98
CA ARG A 34 8.98 3.70 -14.37
C ARG A 34 10.03 4.75 -14.68
N ASP A 35 9.67 5.79 -15.41
CA ASP A 35 10.60 6.87 -15.78
C ASP A 35 11.10 7.58 -14.52
N VAL A 36 10.20 7.93 -13.58
CA VAL A 36 10.58 8.50 -12.28
C VAL A 36 11.51 7.57 -11.50
N GLN A 37 11.23 6.27 -11.47
CA GLN A 37 12.08 5.28 -10.79
C GLN A 37 13.49 5.19 -11.40
N HIS A 38 13.61 5.24 -12.72
CA HIS A 38 14.88 5.04 -13.43
C HIS A 38 15.69 6.34 -13.58
N GLU A 39 15.04 7.45 -13.83
CA GLU A 39 15.67 8.74 -14.17
C GLU A 39 15.79 9.65 -12.94
N ALA A 40 14.94 9.46 -11.93
CA ALA A 40 14.89 10.29 -10.73
C ALA A 40 14.82 9.43 -9.44
N GLY A 41 15.71 8.44 -9.33
CA GLY A 41 15.69 7.44 -8.25
C GLY A 41 15.61 8.01 -6.83
N SER A 42 16.29 9.12 -6.54
CA SER A 42 16.20 9.77 -5.22
C SER A 42 14.81 10.37 -4.96
N THR A 43 14.19 10.98 -5.97
CA THR A 43 12.80 11.49 -5.88
C THR A 43 11.81 10.35 -5.70
N TYR A 44 12.05 9.20 -6.34
CA TYR A 44 11.24 8.02 -6.13
C TYR A 44 11.36 7.50 -4.70
N ASP A 45 12.59 7.43 -4.15
CA ASP A 45 12.81 7.03 -2.76
C ASP A 45 12.16 7.99 -1.76
N GLU A 46 12.28 9.30 -1.97
CA GLU A 46 11.58 10.33 -1.17
C GLU A 46 10.07 10.08 -1.19
N LEU A 47 9.49 9.86 -2.36
CA LEU A 47 8.07 9.53 -2.52
C LEU A 47 7.67 8.25 -1.77
N LEU A 48 8.52 7.24 -1.76
CA LEU A 48 8.26 6.01 -1.02
C LEU A 48 8.31 6.21 0.50
N THR A 49 9.11 7.16 0.97
CA THR A 49 9.23 7.50 2.40
C THR A 49 8.19 8.50 2.89
N ASP A 50 7.69 9.37 2.01
CA ASP A 50 6.62 10.31 2.32
C ASP A 50 5.25 9.64 2.15
N LEU A 51 4.67 9.25 3.28
CA LEU A 51 3.34 8.63 3.32
C LEU A 51 2.19 9.64 3.47
N LYS A 52 2.49 10.94 3.60
CA LYS A 52 1.48 11.96 3.95
C LYS A 52 1.13 12.85 2.77
N SER A 53 2.09 13.20 1.91
CA SER A 53 1.83 14.09 0.78
C SER A 53 0.82 13.44 -0.17
N PRO A 54 -0.21 14.19 -0.61
CA PRO A 54 -1.23 13.65 -1.51
C PRO A 54 -0.60 13.26 -2.85
N LEU A 55 -1.04 12.13 -3.39
CA LEU A 55 -0.68 11.69 -4.73
C LEU A 55 -1.95 11.56 -5.57
N GLU A 56 -1.79 11.73 -6.88
CA GLU A 56 -2.87 11.42 -7.81
C GLU A 56 -3.22 9.92 -7.70
N PRO A 57 -4.50 9.53 -7.55
CA PRO A 57 -4.91 8.15 -7.28
C PRO A 57 -4.46 7.09 -8.29
N GLY A 58 -4.38 7.44 -9.58
CA GLY A 58 -3.85 6.60 -10.64
C GLY A 58 -2.36 6.33 -10.46
N PHE A 59 -1.58 7.37 -10.17
CA PHE A 59 -0.15 7.30 -9.91
C PHE A 59 0.15 6.48 -8.68
N GLU A 60 -0.52 6.77 -7.55
CA GLU A 60 -0.37 6.01 -6.31
C GLU A 60 -0.63 4.50 -6.53
N ARG A 61 -1.67 4.16 -7.30
CA ARG A 61 -1.99 2.77 -7.63
C ARG A 61 -0.88 2.09 -8.43
N GLN A 62 -0.23 2.81 -9.34
CA GLN A 62 0.88 2.27 -10.12
C GLN A 62 2.15 2.13 -9.29
N VAL A 63 2.44 3.06 -8.38
CA VAL A 63 3.54 2.93 -7.40
C VAL A 63 3.32 1.68 -6.55
N ALA A 64 2.13 1.50 -5.98
CA ALA A 64 1.80 0.31 -5.18
C ALA A 64 1.95 -0.99 -5.98
N ARG A 65 1.50 -1.02 -7.24
CA ARG A 65 1.68 -2.18 -8.14
C ARG A 65 3.15 -2.46 -8.45
N ARG A 66 3.96 -1.41 -8.62
CA ARG A 66 5.39 -1.54 -8.89
C ARG A 66 6.11 -2.13 -7.68
N LEU A 67 5.88 -1.60 -6.48
CA LEU A 67 6.42 -2.13 -5.22
C LEU A 67 6.09 -3.62 -5.00
N GLN A 68 4.88 -4.02 -5.40
CA GLN A 68 4.41 -5.40 -5.31
C GLN A 68 5.14 -6.35 -6.27
N SER A 69 5.52 -5.86 -7.46
CA SER A 69 6.08 -6.69 -8.54
C SER A 69 7.61 -6.68 -8.55
N ASP A 70 8.21 -5.52 -8.27
CA ASP A 70 9.63 -5.25 -8.39
C ASP A 70 10.02 -4.14 -7.42
N LYS A 71 10.22 -4.54 -6.17
CA LYS A 71 10.62 -3.64 -5.09
C LYS A 71 12.06 -3.16 -5.32
N PRO A 72 12.32 -1.84 -5.30
CA PRO A 72 13.69 -1.32 -5.41
C PRO A 72 14.62 -1.92 -4.35
N ILE A 73 15.86 -2.27 -4.74
CA ILE A 73 16.85 -2.92 -3.85
C ILE A 73 17.12 -2.07 -2.59
N GLY A 74 17.13 -0.74 -2.74
CA GLY A 74 17.34 0.24 -1.67
C GLY A 74 16.14 0.45 -0.76
N PHE A 75 14.92 0.11 -1.20
CA PHE A 75 13.72 0.30 -0.39
C PHE A 75 13.66 -0.75 0.72
N LYS A 76 13.75 -0.29 1.97
CA LYS A 76 13.67 -1.12 3.18
C LYS A 76 12.37 -0.83 3.95
N PRO A 77 11.29 -1.60 3.72
CA PRO A 77 10.02 -1.44 4.44
C PRO A 77 10.16 -1.41 5.96
N ALA A 78 11.12 -2.14 6.54
CA ALA A 78 11.37 -2.11 7.96
C ALA A 78 11.88 -0.76 8.50
N ARG A 79 12.36 0.13 7.63
CA ARG A 79 12.76 1.50 7.98
C ARG A 79 11.64 2.50 7.72
N THR A 80 10.82 2.27 6.70
CA THR A 80 9.87 3.27 6.20
C THR A 80 8.43 2.96 6.59
N LEU A 81 7.98 1.71 6.43
CA LEU A 81 6.60 1.29 6.63
C LEU A 81 6.35 0.67 8.01
N MET A 82 7.30 -0.12 8.51
CA MET A 82 7.14 -0.81 9.79
C MET A 82 6.86 0.14 10.97
N PRO A 83 7.55 1.28 11.13
CA PRO A 83 7.23 2.21 12.22
C PRO A 83 5.79 2.74 12.16
N VAL A 84 5.31 3.09 10.95
CA VAL A 84 3.94 3.59 10.75
C VAL A 84 2.91 2.48 10.96
N MET A 85 3.23 1.25 10.55
CA MET A 85 2.42 0.07 10.82
C MET A 85 2.32 -0.19 12.32
N MET A 86 3.43 -0.16 13.05
CA MET A 86 3.46 -0.37 14.51
C MET A 86 2.63 0.67 15.26
N GLN A 87 2.64 1.93 14.81
CA GLN A 87 1.77 2.97 15.37
C GLN A 87 0.27 2.63 15.27
N ARG A 88 -0.16 1.84 14.26
CA ARG A 88 -1.56 1.36 14.17
C ARG A 88 -1.91 0.38 15.28
N PHE A 89 -0.92 -0.35 15.78
CA PHE A 89 -1.03 -1.26 16.93
C PHE A 89 -0.68 -0.56 18.25
N SER A 90 -0.60 0.78 18.27
CA SER A 90 -0.19 1.57 19.45
C SER A 90 1.23 1.28 19.96
N LEU A 91 2.12 0.83 19.09
CA LEU A 91 3.53 0.56 19.39
C LEU A 91 4.45 1.65 18.81
N GLN A 92 5.52 2.00 19.52
CA GLN A 92 6.60 2.80 18.94
C GLN A 92 7.80 1.91 18.56
N ASP A 93 8.37 2.16 17.38
CA ASP A 93 9.54 1.43 16.86
C ASP A 93 10.73 1.48 17.84
N ALA A 94 10.95 2.64 18.46
CA ALA A 94 12.03 2.86 19.41
C ALA A 94 11.93 1.98 20.68
N GLU A 95 10.71 1.69 21.13
CA GLU A 95 10.45 0.88 22.34
C GLU A 95 10.81 -0.59 22.13
N LEU A 96 10.74 -1.05 20.88
CA LEU A 96 10.97 -2.45 20.52
C LEU A 96 12.40 -2.72 20.03
N THR A 97 13.27 -1.72 19.99
CA THR A 97 14.67 -1.90 19.50
C THR A 97 15.45 -2.96 20.29
N ASN A 98 15.14 -3.13 21.58
CA ASN A 98 15.77 -4.11 22.47
C ASN A 98 15.00 -5.44 22.57
N ASP A 99 13.86 -5.56 21.89
CA ASP A 99 13.08 -6.79 21.88
C ASP A 99 13.84 -7.88 21.10
N PRO A 100 14.01 -9.09 21.67
CA PRO A 100 14.74 -10.18 21.03
C PRO A 100 14.24 -10.54 19.62
N ASP A 101 12.94 -10.42 19.34
CA ASP A 101 12.36 -10.75 18.03
C ASP A 101 12.32 -9.56 17.08
N TYR A 102 12.75 -8.37 17.49
CA TYR A 102 12.71 -7.17 16.65
C TYR A 102 13.50 -7.35 15.35
N GLY A 103 14.64 -8.03 15.41
CA GLY A 103 15.41 -8.40 14.21
C GLY A 103 14.61 -9.28 13.24
N ALA A 104 13.85 -10.25 13.75
CA ALA A 104 13.02 -11.13 12.95
C ALA A 104 11.83 -10.36 12.33
N MET A 105 11.16 -9.50 13.09
CA MET A 105 10.08 -8.65 12.57
C MET A 105 10.56 -7.73 11.44
N ARG A 106 11.76 -7.16 11.57
CA ARG A 106 12.38 -6.35 10.50
C ARG A 106 12.69 -7.17 9.26
N ALA A 107 13.20 -8.40 9.42
CA ALA A 107 13.45 -9.30 8.30
C ALA A 107 12.15 -9.66 7.56
N THR A 108 11.09 -10.01 8.30
CA THR A 108 9.76 -10.27 7.75
C THR A 108 9.22 -9.05 7.00
N CYS A 109 9.34 -7.84 7.56
CA CYS A 109 8.88 -6.63 6.90
C CYS A 109 9.66 -6.35 5.61
N ASN A 110 10.99 -6.48 5.63
CA ASN A 110 11.82 -6.27 4.44
C ASN A 110 11.56 -7.31 3.34
N GLY A 111 11.22 -8.55 3.71
CA GLY A 111 10.84 -9.62 2.79
C GLY A 111 9.37 -9.64 2.40
N CYS A 112 8.55 -8.71 2.91
CA CYS A 112 7.10 -8.80 2.83
C CYS A 112 6.59 -8.86 1.37
N PRO A 113 5.85 -9.93 0.99
CA PRO A 113 5.37 -10.08 -0.37
C PRO A 113 4.24 -9.11 -0.69
N VAL A 114 3.54 -8.55 0.31
CA VAL A 114 2.38 -7.65 0.11
C VAL A 114 2.73 -6.18 0.36
N VAL A 115 4.01 -5.81 0.21
CA VAL A 115 4.53 -4.47 0.52
C VAL A 115 3.82 -3.35 -0.25
N GLY A 116 3.39 -3.60 -1.50
CA GLY A 116 2.65 -2.61 -2.28
C GLY A 116 1.28 -2.30 -1.70
N ARG A 117 0.56 -3.34 -1.22
CA ARG A 117 -0.70 -3.17 -0.48
C ARG A 117 -0.46 -2.42 0.83
N CYS A 118 0.57 -2.81 1.58
CA CYS A 118 0.95 -2.17 2.83
C CYS A 118 1.23 -0.67 2.65
N TRP A 119 2.09 -0.31 1.69
CA TRP A 119 2.44 1.08 1.39
C TRP A 119 1.19 1.92 1.10
N LYS A 120 0.28 1.41 0.27
CA LYS A 120 -0.97 2.10 -0.04
C LYS A 120 -1.88 2.24 1.19
N ALA A 121 -2.02 1.19 1.99
CA ALA A 121 -2.83 1.19 3.21
C ALA A 121 -2.31 2.21 4.22
N MET A 122 -0.98 2.30 4.40
CA MET A 122 -0.36 3.27 5.31
C MET A 122 -0.62 4.71 4.87
N ARG A 123 -0.55 5.00 3.56
CA ARG A 123 -0.90 6.31 2.98
C ARG A 123 -2.39 6.62 3.12
N GLY A 124 -3.25 5.61 2.95
CA GLY A 124 -4.70 5.73 3.09
C GLY A 124 -5.20 5.82 4.53
N GLY A 125 -4.32 5.72 5.52
CA GLY A 125 -4.71 5.79 6.93
C GLY A 125 -5.42 4.56 7.46
N ALA A 126 -5.13 3.37 6.90
CA ALA A 126 -5.70 2.10 7.33
C ALA A 126 -5.60 1.90 8.84
N ASP A 127 -6.68 1.39 9.44
CA ASP A 127 -6.75 1.07 10.87
C ASP A 127 -6.12 -0.29 11.19
N VAL A 128 -6.10 -0.64 12.47
CA VAL A 128 -5.50 -1.88 12.96
C VAL A 128 -6.18 -3.14 12.39
N GLU A 129 -7.50 -3.13 12.22
CA GLU A 129 -8.23 -4.31 11.71
C GLU A 129 -7.92 -4.55 10.24
N GLU A 130 -7.88 -3.49 9.43
CA GLU A 130 -7.46 -3.60 8.03
C GLU A 130 -6.02 -4.13 7.94
N CYS A 131 -5.14 -3.65 8.80
CA CYS A 131 -3.73 -4.08 8.86
C CYS A 131 -3.58 -5.56 9.21
N ARG A 132 -4.38 -6.09 10.15
CA ARG A 132 -4.39 -7.54 10.48
C ARG A 132 -4.75 -8.39 9.27
N GLY A 133 -5.61 -7.90 8.39
CA GLY A 133 -6.02 -8.60 7.17
C GLY A 133 -4.91 -8.80 6.12
N PHE A 134 -3.70 -8.27 6.31
CA PHE A 134 -2.60 -8.49 5.37
C PHE A 134 -1.19 -8.48 5.95
N CYS A 135 -0.95 -7.86 7.11
CA CYS A 135 0.41 -7.67 7.62
C CYS A 135 0.94 -8.97 8.25
N PRO A 136 2.05 -9.55 7.77
CA PRO A 136 2.60 -10.78 8.35
C PRO A 136 3.13 -10.63 9.78
N ASN A 137 3.43 -9.40 10.22
CA ASN A 137 3.85 -9.11 11.59
C ASN A 137 2.69 -8.79 12.54
N ALA A 138 1.43 -8.81 12.07
CA ALA A 138 0.28 -8.34 12.85
C ALA A 138 0.16 -9.06 14.21
N GLU A 139 0.25 -10.39 14.22
CA GLU A 139 0.18 -11.19 15.45
C GLU A 139 1.33 -10.87 16.43
N ALA A 140 2.53 -10.65 15.89
CA ALA A 140 3.70 -10.26 16.69
C ALA A 140 3.53 -8.85 17.29
N PHE A 141 2.86 -7.94 16.59
CA PHE A 141 2.51 -6.61 17.10
C PHE A 141 1.40 -6.67 18.14
N ASP A 142 0.32 -7.40 17.89
CA ASP A 142 -0.78 -7.59 18.86
C ASP A 142 -0.26 -8.16 20.19
N SER A 143 0.61 -9.17 20.13
CA SER A 143 1.22 -9.78 21.33
C SER A 143 2.03 -8.78 22.16
N ARG A 144 2.60 -7.75 21.54
CA ARG A 144 3.40 -6.70 22.20
C ARG A 144 2.55 -5.55 22.69
N ALA A 145 1.48 -5.22 21.98
CA ALA A 145 0.53 -4.19 22.39
C ALA A 145 -0.33 -4.61 23.60
N ALA A 146 -0.40 -5.91 23.88
CA ALA A 146 -1.13 -6.47 25.03
C ALA A 146 -0.29 -6.59 26.32
N GLN A 147 1.01 -6.26 26.27
CA GLN A 147 1.93 -6.26 27.41
C GLN A 147 2.01 -4.89 28.06
#